data_AF-A0A949XRJ5-F1
#
_entry.id   AF-A0A949XRJ5-F1
#
_cell.length_a   1.000
_cell.length_b   1.000
_cell.length_c   1.000
_cell.angle_alpha   90.00
_cell.angle_beta   90.00
_cell.angle_gamma   90.00
#
_symmetry.space_group_name_H-M   'P 1'
#
loop_
_entity.id
_entity.type
_entity.pdbx_description
1 polymer ?
#
loop_
_entity_poly.entity_id
_entity_poly.type
_entity_poly.pdbx_seq_one_letter_code
_entity_poly.pdbx_strand_id
1 'polypeptide(L)' 'MNALNLTPEQEADAQRIAAIVAKRAQEEALQMVRILMSKPDAQLLGASEFAVRDRAHKLAAHAIQTVLNERKKGATKAQA' A
#
# COMPACT_ATOMS: atom_id res chain seq x y z
N MET A 1 4.55 -17.00 13.06
CA MET A 1 4.25 -16.43 11.72
C MET A 1 4.93 -17.32 10.70
N ASN A 2 4.19 -17.96 9.80
CA ASN A 2 4.80 -18.74 8.71
C ASN A 2 5.39 -17.74 7.71
N ALA A 3 6.70 -17.83 7.45
CA ALA A 3 7.29 -17.13 6.32
C ALA A 3 6.63 -17.65 5.03
N LEU A 4 6.18 -16.74 4.18
CA LEU A 4 5.72 -17.10 2.84
C LEU A 4 6.95 -17.57 2.05
N ASN A 5 6.97 -18.83 1.62
CA ASN A 5 8.04 -19.34 0.78
C ASN A 5 7.75 -18.96 -0.68
N LEU A 6 8.32 -17.85 -1.13
CA LEU A 6 8.24 -17.38 -2.51
C LEU A 6 9.39 -17.97 -3.36
N THR A 7 9.16 -18.17 -4.66
CA THR A 7 10.26 -18.46 -5.58
C THR A 7 11.18 -17.22 -5.71
N PRO A 8 12.44 -17.38 -6.16
CA PRO A 8 13.31 -16.24 -6.37
C PRO A 8 12.72 -15.17 -7.30
N GLU A 9 12.00 -15.57 -8.37
CA GLU A 9 11.34 -14.60 -9.25
C GLU A 9 10.18 -13.88 -8.56
N GLN A 10 9.37 -14.61 -7.78
CA GLN A 10 8.25 -14.03 -7.04
C GLN A 10 8.74 -13.03 -5.98
N GLU A 11 9.85 -13.33 -5.32
CA GLU A 11 10.47 -12.44 -4.34
C GLU A 11 11.03 -11.17 -5.00
N ALA A 12 11.71 -11.31 -6.16
CA ALA A 12 12.20 -10.17 -6.93
C ALA A 12 11.04 -9.25 -7.37
N ASP A 13 9.92 -9.83 -7.83
CA ASP A 13 8.72 -9.08 -8.16
C ASP A 13 8.08 -8.43 -6.93
N ALA A 14 8.02 -9.14 -5.80
CA ALA A 14 7.49 -8.60 -4.54
C ALA A 14 8.29 -7.37 -4.10
N GLN A 15 9.63 -7.41 -4.14
CA GLN A 15 10.49 -6.28 -3.80
C GLN A 15 10.29 -5.09 -4.74
N ARG A 16 10.22 -5.34 -6.05
CA ARG A 16 9.98 -4.30 -7.05
C ARG A 16 8.61 -3.64 -6.88
N ILE A 17 7.56 -4.42 -6.65
CA ILE A 17 6.20 -3.92 -6.41
C ILE A 17 6.12 -3.20 -5.07
N ALA A 18 6.76 -3.72 -4.02
CA ALA A 18 6.83 -3.08 -2.72
C ALA A 18 7.46 -1.69 -2.81
N ALA A 19 8.51 -1.51 -3.62
CA ALA A 19 9.11 -0.20 -3.85
C ALA A 19 8.14 0.80 -4.50
N ILE A 20 7.25 0.35 -5.41
CA ILE A 20 6.20 1.19 -6.01
C ILE A 20 5.16 1.58 -4.95
N VAL A 21 4.68 0.60 -4.18
CA VAL A 21 3.68 0.81 -3.12
C VAL A 21 4.23 1.72 -2.02
N ALA A 22 5.51 1.57 -1.65
CA ALA A 22 6.17 2.36 -0.62
C ALA A 22 6.19 3.86 -0.93
N LYS A 23 6.38 4.23 -2.21
CA LYS A 23 6.30 5.64 -2.63
C LYS A 23 4.92 6.23 -2.33
N ARG A 24 3.85 5.51 -2.68
CA ARG A 24 2.48 5.94 -2.35
C ARG A 24 2.21 5.91 -0.84
N ALA A 25 2.77 4.94 -0.13
CA ALA A 25 2.65 4.83 1.32
C ALA A 25 3.22 6.05 2.03
N GLN A 26 4.35 6.59 1.55
CA GLN A 26 4.95 7.80 2.11
C GLN A 26 4.03 9.02 1.99
N GLU A 27 3.34 9.16 0.87
CA GLU A 27 2.35 10.24 0.66
C GLU A 27 1.14 10.08 1.59
N GLU A 28 0.58 8.88 1.71
CA GLU A 28 -0.55 8.63 2.61
C GLU A 28 -0.15 8.80 4.08
N ALA A 29 1.05 8.37 4.48
CA ALA A 29 1.57 8.57 5.82
C ALA A 29 1.64 10.07 6.18
N LEU A 30 2.16 10.91 5.28
CA LEU A 30 2.17 12.36 5.48
C LEU A 30 0.76 12.92 5.66
N GLN A 31 -0.21 12.46 4.87
CA GLN A 31 -1.60 12.92 4.97
C GLN A 31 -2.28 12.46 6.26
N MET A 32 -2.04 11.23 6.71
CA MET A 32 -2.54 10.73 7.99
C MET A 32 -1.98 11.56 9.16
N VAL A 33 -0.68 11.81 9.17
CA VAL A 33 -0.04 12.63 10.22
C VAL A 33 -0.58 14.06 10.20
N ARG A 34 -0.82 14.66 9.03
CA ARG A 34 -1.45 15.98 8.93
C ARG A 34 -2.85 16.01 9.54
N ILE A 35 -3.66 14.97 9.33
CA ILE A 35 -4.99 14.87 9.96
C ILE A 35 -4.84 14.86 11.48
N LEU A 36 -3.98 14.00 12.00
CA LEU A 36 -3.78 13.84 13.44
C LEU A 36 -3.24 15.14 14.07
N MET A 37 -2.24 15.78 13.45
CA MET A 37 -1.67 17.05 13.91
C MET A 37 -2.63 18.24 13.82
N SER A 38 -3.68 18.16 13.01
CA SER A 38 -4.68 19.22 12.87
C SER A 38 -5.72 19.25 14.00
N LYS A 39 -5.66 18.29 14.93
CA LYS A 39 -6.68 18.06 15.96
C LYS A 39 -6.05 18.07 17.36
N PRO A 40 -6.78 18.55 18.38
CA PRO A 40 -6.38 18.34 19.77
C PRO A 40 -6.53 16.86 20.14
N ASP A 41 -5.83 16.42 21.18
CA ASP A 41 -5.77 15.02 21.63
C ASP A 41 -7.16 14.37 21.80
N ALA A 42 -8.12 15.11 22.38
CA ALA A 42 -9.49 14.65 22.60
C ALA A 42 -10.28 14.35 21.31
N GLN A 43 -9.78 14.75 20.14
CA GLN A 43 -10.40 14.56 18.82
C GLN A 43 -9.60 13.63 17.91
N LEU A 44 -8.53 12.98 18.40
CA LEU A 44 -7.76 12.02 17.59
C LEU A 44 -8.55 10.75 17.28
N LEU A 45 -9.41 10.31 18.20
CA LEU A 45 -10.27 9.14 18.05
C LEU A 45 -11.65 9.51 17.47
N GLY A 46 -12.35 8.52 16.94
CA GLY A 46 -13.64 8.72 16.27
C GLY A 46 -13.45 9.20 14.82
N ALA A 47 -13.92 10.41 14.50
CA ALA A 47 -13.93 10.89 13.11
C ALA A 47 -12.51 10.97 12.48
N SER A 48 -11.53 11.48 13.24
CA SER A 48 -10.15 11.59 12.75
C SER A 48 -9.49 10.23 12.57
N GLU A 49 -9.74 9.29 13.49
CA GLU A 49 -9.30 7.90 13.38
C GLU A 49 -9.87 7.24 12.13
N PHE A 50 -11.18 7.37 11.87
CA PHE A 50 -11.78 6.80 10.66
C PHE A 50 -11.21 7.41 9.39
N ALA A 51 -10.96 8.72 9.37
CA ALA A 51 -10.30 9.37 8.23
C ALA A 51 -8.87 8.82 7.98
N VAL A 52 -8.12 8.50 9.04
CA VAL A 52 -6.81 7.84 8.93
C VAL A 52 -6.95 6.39 8.43
N ARG A 53 -7.92 5.63 8.95
CA ARG A 53 -8.18 4.24 8.50
C ARG A 53 -8.59 4.19 7.04
N ASP A 54 -9.43 5.10 6.57
CA ASP A 54 -9.83 5.19 5.17
C ASP A 54 -8.62 5.38 4.25
N ARG A 55 -7.64 6.19 4.67
CA ARG A 55 -6.39 6.35 3.92
C ARG A 55 -5.56 5.08 3.90
N ALA A 56 -5.51 4.34 5.01
CA ALA A 56 -4.80 3.06 5.06
C ALA A 56 -5.45 2.04 4.13
N HIS A 57 -6.79 1.99 4.10
CA HIS A 57 -7.52 1.14 3.18
C HIS A 57 -7.32 1.55 1.72
N LYS A 58 -7.24 2.84 1.40
CA LYS A 58 -6.89 3.32 0.05
C LYS A 58 -5.49 2.85 -0.37
N LEU A 59 -4.51 2.89 0.54
CA LEU A 59 -3.18 2.36 0.27
C LEU A 59 -3.21 0.84 0.03
N ALA A 60 -3.95 0.09 0.84
CA ALA A 60 -4.11 -1.36 0.66
C ALA A 60 -4.77 -1.70 -0.70
N ALA A 61 -5.82 -0.97 -1.07
CA ALA A 61 -6.48 -1.10 -2.37
C ALA A 61 -5.51 -0.79 -3.52
N HIS A 62 -4.68 0.25 -3.38
CA HIS A 62 -3.63 0.58 -4.34
C HIS A 62 -2.60 -0.55 -4.48
N ALA A 63 -2.17 -1.17 -3.38
CA ALA A 63 -1.22 -2.29 -3.43
C ALA A 63 -1.79 -3.47 -4.23
N ILE A 64 -3.06 -3.83 -3.97
CA ILE A 64 -3.77 -4.89 -4.72
C ILE A 64 -3.83 -4.52 -6.21
N GLN A 65 -4.24 -3.30 -6.53
CA GLN A 65 -4.35 -2.85 -7.92
C GLN A 65 -3.00 -2.87 -8.65
N THR A 66 -1.91 -2.47 -7.97
CA THR A 66 -0.56 -2.49 -8.54
C THR A 66 -0.11 -3.90 -8.86
N VAL A 67 -0.34 -4.87 -7.97
CA VAL A 67 -0.05 -6.30 -8.24
C VAL A 67 -0.85 -6.79 -9.46
N LEU A 68 -2.15 -6.48 -9.53
CA LEU A 68 -2.99 -6.88 -10.66
C LEU A 68 -2.49 -6.28 -11.99
N ASN A 69 -2.05 -5.02 -11.98
CA ASN A 69 -1.51 -4.35 -13.16
C ASN A 69 -0.19 -4.99 -13.62
N GLU A 70 0.70 -5.34 -12.69
CA GLU A 70 1.97 -5.97 -13.02
C GLU A 70 1.80 -7.40 -13.54
N ARG A 71 0.89 -8.19 -12.95
CA ARG A 71 0.57 -9.54 -13.47
C ARG A 71 0.01 -9.50 -14.89
N LYS A 72 -0.85 -8.51 -15.21
CA LYS A 72 -1.37 -8.31 -16.56
C LYS A 72 -0.25 -8.03 -17.57
N LYS A 73 0.74 -7.21 -17.22
CA LYS A 73 1.91 -6.93 -18.09
C LYS A 73 2.77 -8.17 -18.32
N GLY A 74 2.93 -9.02 -17.31
CA GLY A 74 3.66 -10.29 -17.43
C GLY A 74 3.00 -11.26 -18.41
N ALA A 75 1.66 -11.36 -18.39
CA ALA A 75 0.90 -12.21 -19.31
C ALA A 75 1.10 -11.82 -20.79
N THR A 76 1.29 -10.53 -21.08
CA THR A 76 1.53 -10.05 -22.46
C THR A 76 2.94 -10.37 -22.95
N LYS A 77 3.93 -10.49 -22.06
CA LYS A 77 5.31 -10.86 -22.44
C LYS A 77 5.50 -12.35 -22.70
N ALA A 78 4.65 -13.21 -22.13
CA ALA A 78 4.72 -14.66 -22.33
C ALA A 78 4.09 -15.14 -23.66
N GLN A 79 3.45 -14.24 -24.42
CA GLN A 79 2.81 -14.55 -25.71
C GLN A 79 3.67 -14.17 -26.93
N ALA A 80 4.92 -13.76 -26.72
CA ALA A 80 5.87 -13.40 -27.79
C ALA A 80 6.99 -14.43 -27.93
#